data_AF-A0A1D8GEN2-F1
#
_entry.id   AF-A0A1D8GEN2-F1
#
_cell.length_a   1.000
_cell.length_b   1.000
_cell.length_c   1.000
_cell.angle_alpha   90.00
_cell.angle_beta   90.00
_cell.angle_gamma   90.00
#
_symmetry.space_group_name_H-M   'P 1'
#
loop_
_entity.id
_entity.type
_entity.pdbx_description
1 polymer ?
#
loop_
_entity_poly.entity_id
_entity_poly.type
_entity_poly.pdbx_seq_one_letter_code
_entity_poly.pdbx_strand_id
1 'polypeptide(L)' 'MKAMTPHHYFIGSPVSSYTPSEKDLITDFVDDPFFSVWEYIQPLQIVAALAPIELGINPDIPADPKFHQKMGSK' A
#
# COMPACT_ATOMS: atom_id res chain seq x y z
N MET A 1 -16.34 -11.99 17.01
CA MET A 1 -14.97 -12.51 16.88
C MET A 1 -14.01 -11.41 17.32
N LYS A 2 -13.06 -11.71 18.22
CA LYS A 2 -12.01 -10.75 18.59
C LYS A 2 -10.97 -10.75 17.48
N ALA A 3 -10.79 -9.62 16.80
CA ALA A 3 -9.74 -9.49 15.79
C ALA A 3 -8.37 -9.71 16.46
N MET A 4 -7.48 -10.44 15.77
CA MET A 4 -6.12 -10.71 16.27
C MET A 4 -5.29 -9.42 16.42
N THR A 5 -5.60 -8.40 15.61
CA THR A 5 -4.99 -7.08 15.63
C THR A 5 -6.05 -6.01 15.32
N PRO A 6 -5.94 -4.79 15.88
CA PRO A 6 -6.79 -3.67 15.47
C PRO A 6 -6.40 -3.09 14.11
N HIS A 7 -5.25 -3.46 13.54
CA HIS A 7 -4.70 -2.92 12.29
C HIS A 7 -5.10 -3.78 11.09
N HIS A 8 -6.40 -3.87 10.84
CA HIS A 8 -6.95 -4.51 9.65
C HIS A 8 -7.48 -3.45 8.70
N TYR A 9 -7.05 -3.52 7.45
CA TYR A 9 -7.41 -2.59 6.38
C TYR A 9 -7.74 -3.41 5.14
N PHE A 10 -8.79 -3.04 4.40
CA PHE A 10 -9.18 -3.67 3.14
C PHE A 10 -9.13 -2.64 2.00
N ILE A 11 -8.71 -3.08 0.81
CA ILE A 11 -8.75 -2.30 -0.44
C ILE A 11 -9.55 -3.11 -1.45
N GLY A 12 -10.56 -2.52 -2.07
CA GLY A 12 -11.32 -3.22 -3.10
C GLY A 12 -12.47 -2.41 -3.67
N SER A 13 -13.12 -3.00 -4.67
CA SER A 13 -14.32 -2.42 -5.28
C SER A 13 -15.57 -2.65 -4.43
N PRO A 14 -16.63 -1.82 -4.61
CA PRO A 14 -17.90 -2.03 -3.92
C PRO A 14 -18.50 -3.41 -4.22
N VAL A 15 -18.91 -4.14 -3.18
CA VAL A 15 -19.62 -5.43 -3.33
C VAL A 15 -20.82 -5.44 -2.38
N SER A 16 -21.99 -5.85 -2.87
CA SER A 16 -23.25 -5.77 -2.12
C SER A 16 -23.29 -6.63 -0.84
N SER A 17 -22.46 -7.67 -0.75
CA SER A 17 -22.36 -8.57 0.40
C SER A 17 -21.41 -8.07 1.50
N TYR A 18 -20.78 -6.92 1.30
CA TYR A 18 -19.76 -6.40 2.19
C TYR A 18 -20.12 -5.00 2.70
N THR A 19 -20.03 -4.81 4.01
CA THR A 19 -20.22 -3.50 4.66
C THR A 19 -18.84 -2.96 5.04
N PRO A 20 -18.37 -1.87 4.38
CA PRO A 20 -17.06 -1.30 4.67
C PRO A 20 -17.00 -0.66 6.05
N SER A 21 -15.84 -0.75 6.69
CA SER A 21 -15.47 0.00 7.88
C SER A 21 -14.73 1.29 7.52
N GLU A 22 -14.52 2.17 8.51
CA GLU A 22 -13.75 3.41 8.33
C GLU A 22 -12.27 3.19 7.95
N LYS A 23 -11.76 1.96 8.10
CA LYS A 23 -10.38 1.59 7.75
C LYS A 23 -10.26 1.04 6.34
N ASP A 24 -11.37 0.83 5.66
CA ASP A 24 -11.37 0.21 4.35
C ASP A 24 -11.38 1.29 3.27
N LEU A 25 -10.56 1.10 2.24
CA LEU A 25 -10.56 1.91 1.04
C LEU A 25 -11.40 1.22 -0.02
N ILE A 26 -12.64 1.68 -0.16
CA ILE A 26 -13.55 1.22 -1.20
C ILE A 26 -13.54 2.21 -2.35
N THR A 27 -13.14 1.74 -3.54
CA THR A 27 -13.09 2.55 -4.75
C THR A 27 -13.39 1.71 -5.97
N ASP A 28 -14.00 2.31 -6.98
CA ASP A 28 -14.20 1.65 -8.27
C ASP A 28 -12.85 1.49 -8.97
N PHE A 29 -12.58 0.27 -9.44
CA PHE A 29 -11.53 -0.01 -10.41
C PHE A 29 -12.18 0.10 -11.78
N VAL A 30 -11.81 1.13 -12.54
CA VAL A 30 -12.50 1.51 -13.78
C VAL A 30 -11.86 0.89 -15.01
N ASP A 31 -10.64 0.36 -14.89
CA ASP A 31 -9.99 -0.35 -15.97
C ASP A 31 -10.59 -1.74 -16.18
N ASP A 32 -10.26 -2.34 -17.32
CA ASP A 32 -10.59 -3.74 -17.60
C ASP A 32 -10.13 -4.63 -16.42
N PRO A 33 -10.89 -5.68 -16.04
CA PRO A 33 -10.51 -6.57 -14.95
C PRO A 33 -9.08 -7.10 -15.01
N PHE A 34 -8.51 -7.31 -16.21
CA PHE A 34 -7.10 -7.70 -16.37
C PHE A 34 -6.10 -6.61 -15.99
N PHE A 35 -6.50 -5.34 -16.06
CA PHE A 35 -5.68 -4.17 -15.71
C PHE A 35 -6.00 -3.57 -14.34
N SER A 36 -7.05 -4.04 -13.67
CA SER A 36 -7.41 -3.62 -12.29
C SER A 36 -6.24 -3.65 -11.29
N VAL A 37 -5.24 -4.51 -11.51
CA VAL A 37 -4.03 -4.56 -10.67
C VAL A 37 -3.23 -3.26 -10.68
N TRP A 38 -3.30 -2.47 -11.76
CA TRP A 38 -2.59 -1.21 -11.92
C TRP A 38 -3.18 -0.12 -11.02
N GLU A 39 -4.50 -0.16 -10.82
CA GLU A 39 -5.25 0.69 -9.89
C GLU A 39 -5.12 0.19 -8.45
N TYR A 40 -5.19 -1.14 -8.25
CA TYR A 40 -5.16 -1.77 -6.94
C TYR A 40 -3.89 -1.43 -6.13
N ILE A 41 -2.74 -1.29 -6.80
CA ILE A 41 -1.47 -0.98 -6.12
C ILE A 41 -1.32 0.50 -5.73
N GLN A 42 -2.10 1.41 -6.34
CA GLN A 42 -1.93 2.86 -6.15
C GLN A 42 -2.01 3.30 -4.68
N PRO A 43 -2.98 2.84 -3.86
CA PRO A 43 -3.06 3.25 -2.47
C PRO A 43 -1.82 2.86 -1.66
N LEU A 44 -1.24 1.69 -1.94
CA LEU A 44 -0.01 1.24 -1.28
C LEU A 44 1.20 2.08 -1.69
N GLN A 45 1.27 2.49 -2.96
CA GLN A 45 2.32 3.40 -3.44
C GLN A 45 2.20 4.78 -2.78
N ILE A 46 0.97 5.30 -2.62
CA ILE A 46 0.72 6.56 -1.91
C ILE A 46 1.16 6.47 -0.45
N VAL A 47 0.81 5.39 0.26
CA VAL A 47 1.27 5.16 1.64
C VAL A 47 2.80 5.09 1.71
N ALA A 48 3.44 4.37 0.78
CA ALA A 48 4.89 4.26 0.73
C ALA A 48 5.59 5.61 0.42
N ALA A 49 4.93 6.51 -0.30
CA ALA A 49 5.48 7.84 -0.59
C ALA A 49 5.26 8.84 0.57
N LEU A 50 4.09 8.80 1.22
CA LEU A 50 3.69 9.83 2.19
C LEU A 50 4.01 9.45 3.64
N ALA A 51 3.76 8.21 4.06
CA ALA A 51 3.94 7.81 5.46
C ALA A 51 5.40 7.96 5.95
N PRO A 52 6.45 7.66 5.14
CA PRO A 52 7.83 7.89 5.58
C PRO A 52 8.15 9.36 5.87
N ILE A 53 7.54 10.30 5.13
CA ILE A 53 7.76 11.74 5.32
C ILE A 53 7.27 12.16 6.71
N GLU A 54 6.12 11.66 7.15
CA GLU A 54 5.59 11.91 8.51
C GLU A 54 6.51 11.34 9.61
N LEU A 55 7.28 10.31 9.28
CA LEU A 55 8.27 9.69 10.16
C LEU A 55 9.67 10.32 10.05
N GLY A 56 9.84 11.38 9.25
CA GLY A 56 11.13 12.05 9.03
C GLY A 56 12.11 11.28 8.15
N ILE A 57 11.61 10.33 7.36
CA ILE A 57 12.38 9.49 6.42
C ILE A 57 12.16 10.02 5.00
N ASN A 58 13.25 10.21 4.23
CA ASN A 58 13.15 10.48 2.80
C ASN A 58 12.96 9.15 2.04
N PRO A 59 11.80 8.88 1.42
CA PRO A 59 11.53 7.62 0.72
C PRO A 59 12.39 7.43 -0.54
N ASP A 60 12.99 8.50 -1.08
CA ASP A 60 13.84 8.43 -2.28
C ASP A 60 15.26 7.95 -1.97
N ILE A 61 15.64 7.91 -0.69
CA ILE A 61 17.00 7.55 -0.26
C ILE A 61 16.94 6.21 0.49
N PRO A 62 17.61 5.15 0.01
CA PRO A 62 17.66 3.88 0.73
C PRO A 62 18.41 4.05 2.05
N ALA A 63 18.08 3.21 3.04
CA ALA A 63 18.68 3.28 4.39
C ALA A 63 20.22 3.20 4.39
N ASP A 64 20.82 2.46 3.43
CA ASP A 64 22.25 2.47 3.16
C ASP A 64 22.50 2.61 1.64
N PRO A 65 22.79 3.83 1.14
CA PRO A 65 23.04 4.08 -0.29
C PRO A 65 24.21 3.30 -0.89
N LYS A 66 25.10 2.76 -0.06
CA LYS A 66 26.26 1.98 -0.51
C LYS A 66 26.10 0.48 -0.24
N PHE A 67 24.89 0.02 0.12
CA PHE A 67 24.64 -1.38 0.46
C PHE A 67 25.18 -2.35 -0.60
N HIS A 68 24.81 -2.15 -1.87
CA HIS A 68 25.25 -3.04 -2.96
C HIS A 68 26.78 -3.05 -3.14
N GLN A 69 27.43 -1.88 -3.02
CA GLN A 69 28.90 -1.78 -3.09
C GLN A 69 29.58 -2.55 -1.95
N LYS A 70 29.09 -2.39 -0.72
CA LYS A 70 29.61 -3.08 0.47
C LYS A 70 29.42 -4.59 0.37
N MET A 71 28.32 -5.03 -0.23
CA MET A 71 27.99 -6.45 -0.42
C MET A 71 28.67 -7.09 -1.63
N GLY A 72 29.40 -6.32 -2.45
CA GLY A 72 29.99 -6.82 -3.69
C GLY A 72 28.95 -7.30 -4.70
N SER A 73 27.71 -6.82 -4.58
CA SER A 73 26.63 -7.12 -5.52
C SER A 73 26.86 -6.30 -6.79
N LYS A 74 26.79 -6.96 -7.95
CA LYS A 74 26.92 -6.30 -9.27
C LYS A 74 25.76 -5.35 -9.53
#